data_AF-A0A6H0QF05-F1
#
_entry.id   AF-A0A6H0QF05-F1
#
_cell.length_a   1.000
_cell.length_b   1.000
_cell.length_c   1.000
_cell.angle_alpha   90.00
_cell.angle_beta   90.00
_cell.angle_gamma   90.00
#
_symmetry.space_group_name_H-M   'P 1'
#
loop_
_entity.id
_entity.type
_entity.pdbx_description
1 polymer ?
#
loop_
_entity_poly.entity_id
_entity_poly.type
_entity_poly.pdbx_seq_one_letter_code
_entity_poly.pdbx_strand_id
1 'polypeptide(L)'
;MEMELTGWKAIVYDIARKMEKLPGGEKEKILTSINDLHILVEELDERIDQIRENCTPETGIRDIEAERKAFDESMSTLRISTEEAMQRIAGGDFGG
;
A
#
# COMPACT_ATOMS: atom_id res chain seq x y z
N MET A 1 4.92 -4.51 8.39
CA MET A 1 4.37 -4.99 7.11
C MET A 1 3.10 -5.82 7.31
N GLU A 2 3.09 -6.86 8.16
CA GLU A 2 1.88 -7.69 8.42
C GLU A 2 0.64 -6.88 8.85
N MET A 3 0.78 -5.96 9.81
CA MET A 3 -0.33 -5.11 10.28
C MET A 3 -0.96 -4.29 9.15
N GLU A 4 -0.14 -3.76 8.25
CA GLU A 4 -0.62 -2.96 7.12
C GLU A 4 -1.40 -3.85 6.15
N LEU A 5 -0.83 -4.98 5.71
CA LEU A 5 -1.50 -5.93 4.82
C LEU A 5 -2.82 -6.46 5.40
N THR A 6 -2.87 -6.70 6.71
CA THR A 6 -4.10 -7.08 7.41
C THR A 6 -5.17 -5.98 7.32
N GLY A 7 -4.76 -4.71 7.48
CA GLY A 7 -5.65 -3.56 7.28
C GLY A 7 -6.16 -3.45 5.85
N TRP A 8 -5.28 -3.59 4.86
CA TRP A 8 -5.65 -3.59 3.44
C TRP A 8 -6.62 -4.73 3.09
N LYS A 9 -6.38 -5.95 3.59
CA LYS A 9 -7.28 -7.11 3.40
C LYS A 9 -8.69 -6.80 3.91
N ALA A 10 -8.80 -6.20 5.10
CA ALA A 10 -10.08 -5.84 5.68
C ALA A 10 -10.84 -4.79 4.83
N ILE A 11 -10.13 -3.81 4.28
CA ILE A 11 -10.72 -2.78 3.40
C ILE A 11 -11.26 -3.42 2.11
N VAL A 12 -10.45 -4.24 1.43
CA VAL A 12 -10.84 -4.90 0.18
C VAL A 12 -12.03 -5.83 0.40
N TYR A 13 -12.02 -6.60 1.48
CA TYR A 13 -13.14 -7.47 1.87
C TYR A 13 -14.44 -6.69 2.09
N ASP A 14 -14.38 -5.53 2.78
CA ASP A 14 -15.56 -4.70 3.00
C ASP A 14 -16.09 -4.09 1.69
N ILE A 15 -15.21 -3.70 0.77
CA ILE A 15 -15.60 -3.22 -0.57
C ILE A 15 -16.31 -4.33 -1.35
N ALA A 16 -15.72 -5.53 -1.43
CA ALA A 16 -16.33 -6.68 -2.12
C ALA A 16 -17.73 -6.97 -1.55
N ARG A 17 -17.86 -7.01 -0.22
CA ARG A 17 -19.13 -7.23 0.47
C ARG A 17 -20.17 -6.14 0.21
N LYS A 18 -19.75 -4.88 0.07
CA LYS A 18 -20.65 -3.77 -0.29
C LYS A 18 -21.14 -3.90 -1.72
N MET A 19 -20.27 -4.29 -2.65
CA MET A 19 -20.64 -4.52 -4.05
C MET A 19 -21.62 -5.69 -4.21
N GLU A 20 -21.46 -6.76 -3.43
CA GLU A 20 -22.38 -7.92 -3.46
C GLU A 20 -23.81 -7.61 -3.02
N LYS A 21 -23.99 -6.59 -2.17
CA LYS A 21 -25.29 -6.13 -1.66
C LYS A 21 -26.04 -5.25 -2.65
N LEU A 22 -25.42 -4.87 -3.77
CA LEU A 22 -26.10 -4.11 -4.81
C LEU A 22 -27.23 -4.94 -5.44
N PRO A 23 -28.44 -4.37 -5.62
CA PRO A 23 -29.56 -5.10 -6.18
C PRO A 23 -29.48 -5.23 -7.72
N GLY A 24 -30.04 -6.32 -8.24
CA GLY A 24 -30.41 -6.44 -9.66
C GLY A 24 -29.27 -6.39 -10.68
N GLY A 25 -29.57 -5.90 -11.89
CA GLY A 25 -28.68 -5.93 -13.05
C GLY A 25 -27.43 -5.05 -12.97
N GLU A 26 -27.29 -4.19 -11.96
CA GLU A 26 -26.03 -3.49 -11.68
C GLU A 26 -24.97 -4.44 -11.11
N LYS A 27 -25.39 -5.39 -10.27
CA LYS A 27 -24.51 -6.44 -9.74
C LYS A 27 -23.97 -7.34 -10.85
N GLU A 28 -24.79 -7.70 -11.83
CA GLU A 28 -24.36 -8.52 -12.98
C GLU A 28 -23.26 -7.83 -13.80
N LYS A 29 -23.32 -6.51 -13.94
CA LYS A 29 -22.31 -5.74 -14.70
C LYS A 29 -20.93 -5.72 -14.04
N ILE A 30 -20.88 -5.85 -12.71
CA ILE A 30 -19.64 -5.78 -11.93
C ILE A 30 -19.25 -7.12 -11.33
N LEU A 31 -19.94 -8.21 -11.69
CA LEU A 31 -19.77 -9.52 -11.07
C LEU A 31 -18.35 -10.06 -11.24
N THR A 32 -17.75 -9.85 -12.41
CA THR A 32 -16.33 -10.15 -12.66
C THR A 32 -15.42 -9.36 -11.73
N SER A 33 -15.66 -8.06 -11.55
CA SER A 33 -14.86 -7.24 -10.65
C SER A 33 -15.01 -7.64 -9.18
N ILE A 34 -16.20 -8.10 -8.76
CA ILE A 34 -16.41 -8.66 -7.41
C ILE A 34 -15.57 -9.94 -7.24
N ASN A 35 -15.54 -10.80 -8.25
CA ASN A 35 -14.72 -12.01 -8.22
C ASN A 35 -13.22 -11.68 -8.14
N ASP A 36 -12.76 -10.69 -8.91
CA ASP A 36 -11.37 -10.24 -8.86
C ASP A 36 -11.00 -9.68 -7.48
N LEU A 37 -11.92 -8.98 -6.81
CA LEU A 37 -11.70 -8.51 -5.43
C LEU A 37 -11.58 -9.67 -4.44
N HIS A 38 -12.33 -10.76 -4.62
CA HIS A 38 -12.18 -11.96 -3.78
C HIS A 38 -10.84 -12.65 -3.99
N ILE A 39 -10.37 -12.76 -5.25
CA ILE A 39 -9.03 -13.26 -5.57
C ILE A 39 -7.96 -12.41 -4.87
N LEU A 40 -8.10 -11.09 -4.91
CA LEU A 40 -7.16 -10.18 -4.22
C LEU A 40 -7.19 -10.35 -2.69
N VAL A 41 -8.33 -10.67 -2.08
CA VAL A 41 -8.41 -10.98 -0.65
C VAL A 41 -7.66 -12.26 -0.32
N GLU A 42 -7.78 -13.30 -1.15
CA GLU A 42 -7.04 -14.56 -0.99
C GLU A 42 -5.52 -14.34 -1.15
N GLU A 43 -5.08 -13.61 -2.19
CA GLU A 43 -3.66 -13.28 -2.38
C GLU A 43 -3.08 -12.47 -1.21
N LEU A 44 -3.85 -11.55 -0.64
CA LEU A 44 -3.44 -10.79 0.53
C LEU A 44 -3.32 -11.69 1.76
N ASP A 45 -4.18 -12.71 1.90
CA ASP A 45 -4.09 -13.68 2.99
C ASP A 45 -2.84 -14.55 2.87
N GLU A 46 -2.58 -15.09 1.67
CA GLU A 46 -1.38 -15.88 1.40
C GLU A 46 -0.10 -15.08 1.69
N ARG A 47 -0.05 -13.79 1.33
CA ARG A 47 1.08 -12.92 1.66
C ARG A 47 1.24 -12.66 3.15
N ILE A 48 0.14 -12.52 3.88
CA ILE A 48 0.17 -12.37 5.34
C ILE A 48 0.75 -13.64 5.97
N ASP A 49 0.32 -14.81 5.51
CA ASP A 49 0.83 -16.08 6.03
C ASP A 49 2.31 -16.30 5.66
N GLN A 50 2.72 -15.96 4.43
CA GLN A 50 4.13 -15.95 4.05
C GLN A 50 4.98 -15.05 4.94
N ILE A 51 4.47 -13.86 5.31
CA ILE A 51 5.18 -12.95 6.22
C ILE A 51 5.27 -13.57 7.62
N ARG A 52 4.19 -14.19 8.12
CA ARG A 52 4.21 -14.86 9.43
C ARG A 52 5.19 -16.03 9.49
N GLU A 53 5.27 -16.80 8.42
CA GLU A 53 6.13 -17.98 8.33
C GLU A 53 7.61 -17.60 8.11
N ASN A 54 7.89 -16.60 7.27
CA ASN A 54 9.24 -16.29 6.83
C ASN A 54 9.88 -15.10 7.55
N CYS A 55 9.08 -14.18 8.12
CA CYS A 55 9.59 -13.03 8.85
C CYS A 55 9.53 -13.30 10.36
N THR A 56 10.58 -13.93 10.90
CA THR A 56 10.80 -13.91 12.36
C THR A 56 11.42 -12.57 12.78
N PRO A 57 11.30 -12.13 14.05
CA PRO A 57 12.01 -10.94 14.53
C PRO A 57 13.53 -11.01 14.34
N GLU A 58 14.10 -12.22 14.24
CA GLU A 58 15.54 -12.44 14.05
C GLU A 58 15.98 -12.47 12.57
N THR A 59 15.12 -12.91 11.64
CA THR A 59 15.39 -12.92 10.18
C THR A 59 14.84 -11.71 9.44
N GLY A 60 13.71 -11.17 9.90
CA GLY A 60 12.90 -10.15 9.21
C GLY A 60 13.47 -8.72 9.21
N ILE A 61 14.52 -8.43 9.98
CA ILE A 61 15.23 -7.14 9.87
C ILE A 61 16.43 -7.24 8.92
N ARG A 62 17.13 -8.38 8.88
CA ARG A 62 18.38 -8.52 8.13
C ARG A 62 18.18 -8.66 6.62
N ASP A 63 17.17 -9.41 6.20
CA ASP A 63 16.96 -9.70 4.77
C ASP A 63 16.45 -8.47 4.00
N ILE A 64 15.77 -7.55 4.67
CA ILE A 64 15.25 -6.30 4.10
C ILE A 64 16.07 -5.07 4.52
N GLU A 65 17.17 -5.24 5.26
CA GLU A 65 17.95 -4.10 5.80
C GLU A 65 18.53 -3.24 4.67
N ALA A 66 19.01 -3.90 3.62
CA ALA A 66 19.54 -3.23 2.44
C ALA A 66 18.46 -2.44 1.68
N GLU A 67 17.29 -3.04 1.49
CA GLU A 67 16.15 -2.39 0.81
C GLU A 67 15.58 -1.25 1.65
N ARG A 68 15.47 -1.45 2.96
CA ARG A 68 15.03 -0.42 3.91
C ARG A 68 16.01 0.74 3.94
N LYS A 69 17.31 0.49 3.96
CA LYS A 69 18.34 1.54 3.92
C LYS A 69 18.29 2.31 2.59
N ALA A 70 18.15 1.61 1.46
CA ALA A 70 18.00 2.25 0.15
C ALA A 70 16.72 3.11 0.08
N PHE A 71 15.62 2.62 0.65
CA PHE A 71 14.37 3.37 0.75
C PHE A 71 14.52 4.61 1.63
N ASP A 72 15.12 4.49 2.82
CA ASP A 72 15.38 5.61 3.74
C ASP A 72 16.28 6.68 3.09
N GLU A 73 17.33 6.26 2.36
CA GLU A 73 18.18 7.16 1.59
C GLU A 73 17.39 7.90 0.50
N SER A 74 16.56 7.18 -0.27
CA SER A 74 15.72 7.78 -1.32
C SER A 74 14.74 8.81 -0.78
N MET A 75 14.13 8.53 0.38
CA MET A 75 13.21 9.44 1.07
C MET A 75 13.93 10.68 1.61
N SER A 76 15.15 10.52 2.14
CA SER A 76 15.99 11.64 2.56
C SER A 76 16.37 12.54 1.38
N THR A 77 16.77 11.95 0.25
CA THR A 77 17.08 12.72 -0.97
C THR A 77 15.85 13.47 -1.49
N LEU A 78 14.69 12.80 -1.52
CA LEU A 78 13.44 13.43 -1.95
C LEU A 78 13.05 14.59 -1.03
N ARG A 79 13.26 14.44 0.28
CA ARG A 79 13.00 15.52 1.24
C ARG A 79 13.91 16.71 1.01
N ILE A 80 15.22 16.48 0.84
CA ILE A 80 16.19 17.55 0.56
C ILE A 80 15.82 18.25 -0.76
N SER A 81 15.52 17.50 -1.82
CA SER A 81 15.17 18.10 -3.12
C SER A 81 13.86 18.89 -3.05
N THR A 82 12.89 18.43 -2.25
CA THR A 82 11.63 19.16 -2.02
C THR A 82 11.87 20.42 -1.20
N GLU A 83 12.69 20.37 -0.14
CA GLU A 83 13.06 21.54 0.66
C GLU A 83 13.84 22.57 -0.18
N GLU A 84 14.77 22.13 -1.02
CA GLU A 84 15.47 23.00 -1.97
C GLU A 84 14.53 23.61 -3.02
N ALA A 85 13.61 22.81 -3.57
CA ALA A 85 12.62 23.31 -4.53
C ALA A 85 11.70 24.35 -3.86
N MET A 86 11.26 24.10 -2.63
CA MET A 86 10.48 25.05 -1.83
C MET A 86 11.28 26.31 -1.51
N GLN A 87 12.58 26.22 -1.21
CA GLN A 87 13.45 27.38 -1.03
C GLN A 87 13.65 28.17 -2.33
N ARG A 88 13.78 27.51 -3.48
CA ARG A 88 13.86 28.18 -4.80
C ARG A 88 12.55 28.87 -5.17
N ILE A 89 11.40 28.28 -4.82
CA ILE A 89 10.08 28.88 -5.02
C ILE A 89 9.85 30.02 -4.02
N ALA A 90 10.24 29.87 -2.76
CA ALA A 90 10.08 30.89 -1.71
C ALA A 90 11.09 32.04 -1.81
N GLY A 91 12.26 31.80 -2.40
CA GLY A 91 13.26 32.81 -2.76
C GLY A 91 13.03 33.46 -4.12
N GLY A 92 12.00 33.01 -4.86
CA GLY A 92 11.46 33.70 -6.02
C GLY A 92 10.64 34.90 -5.56
N ASP A 93 11.19 36.08 -5.81
CA ASP A 93 10.58 37.39 -5.62
C ASP A 93 9.17 37.45 -6.26
N PHE A 94 8.13 37.17 -5.46
CA PHE A 94 6.75 37.56 -5.74
C PHE A 94 6.52 38.96 -5.18
N GLY A 95 7.32 39.93 -5.62
CA GLY A 95 7.34 41.29 -5.09
C GLY A 95 7.57 42.37 -6.16
N GLY A 96 6.52 42.71 -6.92
CA GLY A 96 6.42 43.99 -7.66
C GLY A 96 6.25 43.88 -9.16
#